data_AF-A0A920Q865-F1
#
_entry.id   AF-A0A920Q865-F1
#
_cell.length_a   1.000
_cell.length_b   1.000
_cell.length_c   1.000
_cell.angle_alpha   90.00
_cell.angle_beta   90.00
_cell.angle_gamma   90.00
#
_symmetry.space_group_name_H-M   'P 1'
#
loop_
_entity.id
_entity.type
_entity.pdbx_description
1 polymer ?
#
loop_
_entity_poly.entity_id
_entity_poly.type
_entity_poly.pdbx_seq_one_letter_code
_entity_poly.pdbx_strand_id
1 'polypeptide(L)'
;MAELYREAGGRWISDAYEQVCGTGHHNEKTLRSADHLARNLEHVPAIVLVAIHGVHDGSGRPGLFDSVIQAAWSFCLALRSRGLGSAWTTIHLNAADQVAELLGIPDEVTQIVLLPVAWTTGGEFSPVERQPAADITWFDQWGRTLQNPTDEAPVHADGAGVTVEVDVDAPPEAVWPFINDINLPAHFSDEFQGAEWISTEPAVGATFLGRNRNERMGDWEVVCHVVEHEENRSSPGTRSTPTSQQHSGGSS
;
A
#
# COMPACT_ATOMS: atom_id res chain seq x y z
N MET A 1 15.30 4.53 -33.17
CA MET A 1 14.85 4.59 -31.76
C MET A 1 15.50 3.54 -30.87
N ALA A 2 15.34 2.23 -31.14
CA ALA A 2 15.94 1.19 -30.29
C ALA A 2 17.48 1.26 -30.21
N GLU A 3 18.13 1.58 -31.33
CA GLU A 3 19.57 1.86 -31.37
C GLU A 3 19.94 3.02 -30.45
N LEU A 4 19.36 4.21 -30.64
CA LEU A 4 19.56 5.38 -29.77
C LEU A 4 19.38 5.05 -28.29
N TYR A 5 18.34 4.29 -27.92
CA TYR A 5 18.12 3.86 -26.54
C TYR A 5 19.27 3.00 -25.99
N ARG A 6 19.82 2.09 -26.79
CA ARG A 6 21.00 1.29 -26.42
C ARG A 6 22.24 2.16 -26.26
N GLU A 7 22.45 3.13 -27.14
CA GLU A 7 23.59 4.06 -27.06
C GLU A 7 23.49 4.99 -25.84
N ALA A 8 22.27 5.45 -25.53
CA ALA A 8 21.98 6.36 -24.43
C ALA A 8 22.27 5.76 -23.04
N GLY A 9 22.32 4.44 -22.90
CA GLY A 9 22.64 3.79 -21.63
C GLY A 9 22.29 2.32 -21.53
N GLY A 10 21.53 1.77 -22.50
CA GLY A 10 21.23 0.34 -22.53
C GLY A 10 22.48 -0.56 -22.61
N ARG A 11 23.54 -0.12 -23.29
CA ARG A 11 24.83 -0.84 -23.33
C ARG A 11 25.49 -0.94 -21.95
N TRP A 12 25.54 0.17 -21.21
CA TRP A 12 26.06 0.17 -19.84
C TRP A 12 25.29 -0.78 -18.92
N ILE A 13 23.96 -0.85 -19.04
CA ILE A 13 23.14 -1.80 -18.29
C ILE A 13 23.48 -3.24 -18.66
N SER A 14 23.71 -3.51 -19.95
CA SER A 14 24.07 -4.85 -20.43
C SER A 14 25.41 -5.30 -19.82
N ASP A 15 26.42 -4.43 -19.87
CA ASP A 15 27.75 -4.69 -19.29
C ASP A 15 27.67 -4.86 -17.77
N ALA A 16 26.90 -4.02 -17.08
CA ALA A 16 26.69 -4.12 -15.64
C ALA A 16 25.97 -5.41 -15.25
N TYR A 17 24.99 -5.86 -16.03
CA TYR A 17 24.30 -7.13 -15.80
C TYR A 17 25.26 -8.32 -15.94
N GLU A 18 26.11 -8.33 -16.97
CA GLU A 18 27.09 -9.40 -17.18
C GLU A 18 28.07 -9.56 -16.02
N GLN A 19 28.43 -8.47 -15.34
CA GLN A 19 29.30 -8.51 -14.16
C GLN A 19 28.63 -9.08 -12.91
N VAL A 20 27.29 -8.96 -12.80
CA VAL A 20 26.56 -9.39 -11.59
C VAL A 20 25.76 -10.68 -11.78
N CYS A 21 25.56 -11.14 -13.02
CA CYS A 21 24.77 -12.32 -13.33
C CYS A 21 25.35 -13.57 -12.64
N GLY A 22 24.52 -14.27 -11.86
CA GLY A 22 24.92 -15.47 -11.12
C GLY A 22 25.70 -15.21 -9.84
N THR A 23 25.89 -13.94 -9.44
CA THR A 23 26.61 -13.59 -8.21
C THR A 23 25.69 -13.52 -6.98
N GLY A 24 24.37 -13.47 -7.17
CA GLY A 24 23.41 -13.25 -6.08
C GLY A 24 23.34 -11.80 -5.61
N HIS A 25 23.93 -10.86 -6.36
CA HIS A 25 23.89 -9.43 -6.05
C HIS A 25 22.45 -8.92 -5.98
N HIS A 26 22.13 -8.05 -5.02
CA HIS A 26 20.74 -7.61 -4.78
C HIS A 26 20.08 -6.94 -6.02
N ASN A 27 20.88 -6.30 -6.87
CA ASN A 27 20.42 -5.64 -8.11
C ASN A 27 20.30 -6.58 -9.33
N GLU A 28 20.71 -7.84 -9.23
CA GLU A 28 20.78 -8.76 -10.37
C GLU A 28 19.44 -8.88 -11.12
N LYS A 29 18.32 -9.02 -10.39
CA LYS A 29 16.97 -9.13 -10.99
C LYS A 29 16.57 -7.86 -11.76
N THR A 30 16.89 -6.70 -11.21
CA THR A 30 16.60 -5.40 -11.83
C THR A 30 17.44 -5.20 -13.09
N LEU A 31 18.74 -5.46 -13.00
CA LEU A 31 19.67 -5.35 -14.13
C LEU A 31 19.31 -6.34 -15.25
N ARG A 32 18.97 -7.59 -14.92
CA ARG A 32 18.46 -8.57 -15.89
C ARG A 32 17.25 -8.06 -16.66
N SER A 33 16.29 -7.44 -15.96
CA SER A 33 15.04 -6.97 -16.57
C SER A 33 15.30 -5.75 -17.48
N ALA A 34 16.17 -4.84 -17.05
CA ALA A 34 16.56 -3.67 -17.83
C ALA A 34 17.40 -4.03 -19.06
N ASP A 35 18.34 -4.97 -18.91
CA ASP A 35 19.12 -5.55 -20.01
C ASP A 35 18.21 -6.21 -21.05
N HIS A 36 17.26 -7.04 -20.59
CA HIS A 36 16.28 -7.68 -21.46
C HIS A 36 15.51 -6.64 -22.28
N LEU A 37 15.06 -5.54 -21.66
CA LEU A 37 14.39 -4.45 -22.38
C LEU A 37 15.31 -3.80 -23.41
N ALA A 38 16.55 -3.46 -23.04
CA ALA A 38 17.51 -2.81 -23.95
C ALA A 38 17.81 -3.65 -25.21
N ARG A 39 17.85 -4.97 -25.06
CA ARG A 39 18.09 -5.95 -26.14
C ARG A 39 16.87 -6.25 -27.00
N ASN A 40 15.67 -5.92 -26.53
CA ASN A 40 14.41 -6.31 -27.19
C ASN A 40 13.51 -5.13 -27.58
N LEU A 41 13.94 -3.89 -27.36
CA LEU A 41 13.11 -2.70 -27.58
C LEU A 41 12.59 -2.58 -29.03
N GLU A 42 13.37 -3.03 -30.01
CA GLU A 42 12.99 -3.06 -31.43
C GLU A 42 11.83 -4.02 -31.76
N HIS A 43 11.58 -5.01 -30.91
CA HIS A 43 10.53 -6.02 -31.11
C HIS A 43 9.19 -5.58 -30.51
N VAL A 44 9.16 -4.45 -29.80
CA VAL A 44 7.95 -3.90 -29.19
C VAL A 44 7.08 -3.26 -30.28
N PRO A 45 5.77 -3.57 -30.36
CA PRO A 45 4.92 -3.11 -31.45
C PRO A 45 4.65 -1.59 -31.42
N ALA A 46 4.75 -0.95 -30.25
CA ALA A 46 4.64 0.49 -30.14
C ALA A 46 5.58 1.05 -29.07
N ILE A 47 6.20 2.20 -29.37
CA ILE A 47 6.97 2.99 -28.42
C ILE A 47 6.21 4.30 -28.21
N VAL A 48 5.81 4.58 -26.98
CA VAL A 48 5.11 5.82 -26.60
C VAL A 48 6.08 6.71 -25.85
N LEU A 49 6.31 7.92 -26.36
CA LEU A 49 7.01 8.98 -25.63
C LEU A 49 5.98 9.88 -24.96
N VAL A 50 6.10 10.02 -23.65
CA VAL A 50 5.34 10.99 -22.89
C VAL A 50 6.18 12.25 -22.77
N ALA A 51 5.61 13.37 -23.21
CA ALA A 51 6.25 14.67 -23.21
C ALA A 51 5.25 15.74 -22.76
N ILE A 52 5.75 16.90 -22.36
CA ILE A 52 4.94 18.04 -21.94
C ILE A 52 5.44 19.32 -22.60
N HIS A 53 4.51 20.20 -22.94
CA HIS A 53 4.83 21.54 -23.39
C HIS A 53 5.28 22.39 -22.20
N GLY A 54 6.49 22.93 -22.29
CA GLY A 54 7.19 23.68 -21.26
C GLY A 54 8.56 23.09 -20.96
N VAL A 55 9.50 23.96 -20.59
CA VAL A 55 10.86 23.61 -20.17
C VAL A 55 10.99 23.95 -18.69
N HIS A 56 11.57 23.02 -17.91
CA HIS A 56 11.75 23.26 -16.48
C HIS A 56 12.76 24.38 -16.26
N ASP A 57 12.33 25.45 -15.61
CA ASP A 57 13.14 26.66 -15.42
C ASP A 57 14.17 26.54 -14.29
N GLY A 58 14.22 25.39 -13.61
CA GLY A 58 15.11 25.17 -12.47
C GLY A 58 14.73 25.98 -11.23
N SER A 59 13.57 26.63 -11.21
CA SER A 59 13.14 27.51 -10.12
C SER A 59 12.81 26.77 -8.82
N GLY A 60 12.77 25.45 -8.85
CA GLY A 60 12.31 24.61 -7.74
C GLY A 60 10.77 24.56 -7.62
N ARG A 61 10.04 25.17 -8.56
CA ARG A 61 8.58 25.05 -8.62
C ARG A 61 8.18 23.72 -9.26
N PRO A 62 7.30 22.91 -8.64
CA PRO A 62 7.02 21.54 -9.09
C PRO A 62 6.15 21.47 -10.37
N GLY A 63 5.46 22.56 -10.69
CA GLY A 63 4.27 22.53 -11.55
C GLY A 63 4.42 21.95 -12.95
N LEU A 64 5.62 21.91 -13.54
CA LEU A 64 5.78 21.39 -14.90
C LEU A 64 5.50 19.88 -14.98
N PHE A 65 5.83 19.11 -13.94
CA PHE A 65 5.78 17.64 -14.02
C PHE A 65 4.52 17.02 -13.38
N ASP A 66 3.77 17.82 -12.61
CA ASP A 66 2.67 17.36 -11.76
C ASP A 66 1.59 16.59 -12.54
N SER A 67 1.24 17.05 -13.75
CA SER A 67 0.20 16.42 -14.57
C SER A 67 0.71 15.29 -15.44
N VAL A 68 1.89 15.45 -16.06
CA VAL A 68 2.41 14.52 -17.07
C VAL A 68 2.82 13.17 -16.47
N ILE A 69 3.38 13.17 -15.25
CA ILE A 69 3.74 11.93 -14.55
C ILE A 69 2.49 11.13 -14.19
N GLN A 70 1.45 11.80 -13.67
CA GLN A 70 0.18 11.16 -13.34
C GLN A 70 -0.54 10.60 -14.57
N ALA A 71 -0.47 11.32 -15.70
CA ALA A 71 -1.00 10.86 -16.98
C ALA A 71 -0.25 9.60 -17.48
N ALA A 72 1.08 9.59 -17.43
CA ALA A 72 1.88 8.43 -17.80
C ALA A 72 1.60 7.20 -16.93
N TRP A 73 1.41 7.39 -15.63
CA TRP A 73 1.07 6.31 -14.71
C TRP A 73 -0.34 5.76 -14.98
N SER A 74 -1.32 6.64 -15.19
CA SER A 74 -2.69 6.27 -15.58
C SER A 74 -2.72 5.52 -16.92
N PHE A 75 -1.88 5.92 -17.87
CA PHE A 75 -1.73 5.22 -19.15
C PHE A 75 -1.21 3.79 -18.95
N CYS A 76 -0.20 3.58 -18.09
CA CYS A 76 0.27 2.23 -17.74
C CYS A 76 -0.85 1.36 -17.13
N LEU A 77 -1.68 1.92 -16.24
CA LEU A 77 -2.84 1.22 -15.67
C LEU A 77 -3.89 0.88 -16.74
N ALA A 78 -4.14 1.79 -17.69
CA ALA A 78 -5.08 1.59 -18.79
C ALA A 78 -4.62 0.51 -19.79
N LEU A 79 -3.31 0.42 -20.05
CA LEU A 79 -2.72 -0.67 -20.83
C LEU A 79 -2.93 -1.99 -20.11
N ARG A 80 -2.65 -2.03 -18.80
CA ARG A 80 -2.76 -3.23 -17.99
C ARG A 80 -4.17 -3.79 -17.96
N SER A 81 -5.19 -2.95 -17.84
CA SER A 81 -6.60 -3.38 -17.89
C SER A 81 -7.03 -3.94 -19.25
N ARG A 82 -6.21 -3.78 -20.30
CA ARG A 82 -6.45 -4.25 -21.68
C ARG A 82 -5.52 -5.39 -22.09
N GLY A 83 -4.80 -6.00 -21.15
CA GLY A 83 -3.85 -7.10 -21.45
C GLY A 83 -2.56 -6.66 -22.11
N LEU A 84 -2.24 -5.36 -22.08
CA LEU A 84 -0.98 -4.80 -22.53
C LEU A 84 -0.07 -4.52 -21.33
N GLY A 85 1.23 -4.65 -21.56
CA GLY A 85 2.29 -4.32 -20.61
C GLY A 85 3.14 -3.15 -21.10
N SER A 86 3.77 -2.48 -20.15
CA SER A 86 4.79 -1.47 -20.43
C SER A 86 5.86 -1.46 -19.35
N ALA A 87 6.97 -0.78 -19.61
CA ALA A 87 8.04 -0.52 -18.66
C ALA A 87 8.34 0.99 -18.62
N TRP A 88 8.41 1.56 -17.42
CA TRP A 88 8.81 2.96 -17.26
C TRP A 88 10.32 3.09 -17.43
N THR A 89 10.78 3.77 -18.48
CA THR A 89 12.21 3.99 -18.69
C THR A 89 12.55 5.41 -19.13
N THR A 90 13.60 5.93 -18.52
CA THR A 90 14.15 7.27 -18.77
C THR A 90 15.51 7.23 -19.46
N ILE A 91 16.02 6.05 -19.84
CA ILE A 91 17.37 5.91 -20.43
C ILE A 91 17.53 6.75 -21.71
N HIS A 92 16.49 6.83 -22.54
CA HIS A 92 16.50 7.65 -23.76
C HIS A 92 16.79 9.13 -23.50
N LEU A 93 16.56 9.64 -22.28
CA LEU A 93 16.81 11.05 -21.95
C LEU A 93 18.30 11.42 -22.02
N ASN A 94 19.21 10.46 -21.89
CA ASN A 94 20.65 10.69 -22.14
C ASN A 94 20.95 11.00 -23.62
N ALA A 95 19.97 10.77 -24.51
CA ALA A 95 20.00 11.07 -25.94
C ALA A 95 18.78 11.93 -26.34
N ALA A 96 18.23 12.73 -25.41
CA ALA A 96 16.99 13.49 -25.65
C ALA A 96 17.06 14.37 -26.90
N ASP A 97 18.18 15.06 -27.12
CA ASP A 97 18.37 15.94 -28.30
C ASP A 97 18.30 15.16 -29.61
N GLN A 98 18.95 13.98 -29.66
CA GLN A 98 18.95 13.11 -30.85
C GLN A 98 17.55 12.52 -31.09
N VAL A 99 16.81 12.21 -30.02
CA VAL A 99 15.42 11.75 -30.11
C VAL A 99 14.51 12.90 -30.57
N ALA A 100 14.75 14.12 -30.10
CA ALA A 100 14.01 15.30 -30.52
C ALA A 100 14.22 15.60 -32.01
N GLU A 101 15.47 15.58 -32.47
CA GLU A 101 15.82 15.72 -33.88
C GLU A 101 15.14 14.63 -34.75
N LEU A 102 15.24 13.37 -34.33
CA LEU A 102 14.66 12.24 -35.06
C LEU A 102 13.14 12.35 -35.23
N LEU A 103 12.45 12.86 -34.20
CA LEU A 103 10.98 12.89 -34.16
C LEU A 103 10.39 14.28 -34.46
N GLY A 104 11.23 15.30 -34.68
CA GLY A 104 10.80 16.68 -34.85
C GLY A 104 10.13 17.26 -33.62
N ILE A 105 10.60 16.90 -32.41
CA ILE A 105 10.11 17.47 -31.16
C ILE A 105 10.66 18.91 -31.04
N PRO A 106 9.80 19.92 -30.85
CA PRO A 106 10.24 21.31 -30.75
C PRO A 106 10.91 21.60 -29.39
N ASP A 107 11.74 22.64 -29.33
CA ASP A 107 12.53 23.03 -28.15
C ASP A 107 11.66 23.34 -26.92
N GLU A 108 10.41 23.74 -27.13
CA GLU A 108 9.46 24.03 -26.05
C GLU A 108 8.85 22.76 -25.43
N VAL A 109 9.21 21.55 -25.88
CA VAL A 109 8.66 20.29 -25.38
C VAL A 109 9.70 19.48 -24.63
N THR A 110 9.42 19.20 -23.35
CA THR A 110 10.26 18.35 -22.51
C THR A 110 9.82 16.88 -22.59
N GLN A 111 10.75 16.00 -22.94
CA GLN A 111 10.57 14.54 -22.88
C GLN A 111 10.64 14.05 -21.43
N ILE A 112 9.72 13.17 -21.03
CA ILE A 112 9.59 12.72 -19.63
C ILE A 112 9.91 11.23 -19.47
N VAL A 113 9.27 10.39 -20.28
CA VAL A 113 9.41 8.93 -20.17
C VAL A 113 9.13 8.27 -21.51
N LEU A 114 9.84 7.17 -21.77
CA LEU A 114 9.57 6.24 -22.85
C LEU A 114 8.87 5.01 -22.27
N LEU A 115 7.76 4.63 -22.92
CA LEU A 115 6.91 3.51 -22.55
C LEU A 115 6.83 2.53 -23.74
N PRO A 116 7.56 1.40 -23.71
CA PRO A 116 7.41 0.34 -24.70
C PRO A 116 6.12 -0.43 -24.42
N VAL A 117 5.20 -0.46 -25.37
CA VAL A 117 3.87 -1.08 -25.22
C VAL A 117 3.81 -2.39 -26.01
N ALA A 118 3.52 -3.49 -25.35
CA ALA A 118 3.41 -4.81 -25.96
C ALA A 118 2.30 -5.64 -25.30
N TRP A 119 1.83 -6.69 -25.99
CA TRP A 119 1.04 -7.75 -25.36
C TRP A 119 1.92 -8.56 -24.41
N THR A 120 1.37 -8.86 -23.24
CA THR A 120 2.08 -9.65 -22.23
C THR A 120 2.02 -11.12 -22.64
N THR A 121 3.19 -11.76 -22.81
CA THR A 121 3.29 -13.18 -23.19
C THR A 121 2.94 -14.16 -22.05
N GLY A 122 2.63 -13.65 -20.86
CA GLY A 122 2.13 -14.42 -19.72
C GLY A 122 1.13 -13.61 -18.87
N GLY A 123 0.25 -14.30 -18.16
CA GLY A 123 -0.76 -13.70 -17.27
C GLY A 123 -0.29 -13.53 -15.82
N GLU A 124 0.78 -14.22 -15.43
CA GLU A 124 1.30 -14.19 -14.07
C GLU A 124 2.38 -13.12 -13.91
N PHE A 125 2.03 -12.05 -13.21
CA PHE A 125 3.01 -11.09 -12.73
C PHE A 125 3.28 -11.40 -11.28
N SER A 126 4.53 -11.76 -10.96
CA SER A 126 4.93 -11.91 -9.58
C SER A 126 4.96 -10.53 -8.92
N PRO A 127 4.35 -10.37 -7.73
CA PRO A 127 4.53 -9.17 -6.93
C PRO A 127 6.02 -8.93 -6.73
N VAL A 128 6.47 -7.70 -6.98
CA VAL A 128 7.82 -7.32 -6.58
C VAL A 128 7.78 -7.07 -5.08
N GLU A 129 8.78 -7.59 -4.35
CA GLU A 129 8.94 -7.30 -2.94
C GLU A 129 9.04 -5.77 -2.75
N ARG A 130 8.17 -5.24 -1.89
CA ARG A 130 8.13 -3.82 -1.53
C ARG A 130 8.51 -3.70 -0.08
N GLN A 131 9.12 -2.57 0.27
CA GLN A 131 9.29 -2.21 1.67
C GLN A 131 7.90 -2.18 2.34
N PRO A 132 7.75 -2.74 3.56
CA PRO A 132 6.48 -2.68 4.28
C PRO A 132 5.95 -1.26 4.35
N ALA A 133 4.64 -1.08 4.10
CA ALA A 133 4.02 0.24 4.11
C ALA A 133 4.24 0.99 5.44
N ALA A 134 4.27 0.25 6.56
CA ALA A 134 4.54 0.79 7.89
C ALA A 134 5.93 1.44 8.04
N ASP A 135 6.90 1.06 7.20
CA ASP A 135 8.27 1.60 7.27
C ASP A 135 8.45 2.87 6.43
N ILE A 136 7.51 3.16 5.51
CA ILE A 136 7.56 4.32 4.59
C ILE A 136 6.38 5.28 4.75
N THR A 137 5.44 4.98 5.64
CA THR A 137 4.30 5.84 5.95
C THR A 137 4.56 6.57 7.26
N TRP A 138 4.50 7.90 7.22
CA TRP A 138 4.61 8.72 8.42
C TRP A 138 3.32 9.49 8.68
N PHE A 139 2.92 9.55 9.95
CA PHE A 139 1.73 10.23 10.42
C PHE A 139 2.10 11.56 11.05
N ASP A 140 1.48 12.64 10.58
CA ASP A 140 1.65 14.04 11.00
C ASP A 140 3.05 14.65 10.81
N GLN A 141 4.12 13.90 11.08
CA GLN A 141 5.51 14.35 11.07
C GLN A 141 6.42 13.34 10.37
N TRP A 142 7.42 13.82 9.64
CA TRP A 142 8.43 12.96 9.00
C TRP A 142 9.11 12.07 10.03
N GLY A 143 9.13 10.76 9.78
CA GLY A 143 9.71 9.77 10.69
C GLY A 143 8.77 9.22 11.77
N ARG A 144 7.55 9.77 11.94
CA ARG A 144 6.60 9.29 12.96
C ARG A 144 5.75 8.14 12.42
N THR A 145 5.93 6.94 12.96
CA THR A 145 5.12 5.75 12.64
C THR A 145 4.23 5.38 13.83
N LEU A 146 3.20 4.55 13.62
CA LEU A 146 2.31 4.06 14.66
C LEU A 146 2.48 2.52 14.76
N GLN A 147 2.81 1.96 15.94
CA GLN A 147 2.99 0.49 16.12
C GLN A 147 2.05 -0.28 17.12
N ASN A 148 1.42 0.30 18.17
CA ASN A 148 0.49 -0.39 19.14
C ASN A 148 -0.90 0.28 19.57
N PRO A 149 -2.07 -0.41 19.74
CA PRO A 149 -3.38 0.27 19.97
C PRO A 149 -3.71 0.79 21.40
N THR A 150 -4.51 1.87 21.55
CA THR A 150 -5.10 2.33 22.86
C THR A 150 -6.55 2.90 22.82
N ASP A 151 -7.23 2.89 24.00
CA ASP A 151 -8.63 3.30 24.22
C ASP A 151 -8.88 4.76 24.61
N GLU A 152 -7.88 5.48 25.13
CA GLU A 152 -8.00 6.90 25.47
C GLU A 152 -7.67 7.81 24.27
N ALA A 153 -7.78 9.13 24.45
CA ALA A 153 -7.26 10.09 23.48
C ALA A 153 -5.76 9.81 23.26
N PRO A 154 -5.32 9.52 22.02
CA PRO A 154 -4.03 8.90 21.78
C PRO A 154 -2.88 9.81 22.21
N VAL A 155 -2.02 9.32 23.11
CA VAL A 155 -0.80 9.99 23.55
C VAL A 155 0.46 9.33 22.98
N HIS A 156 1.58 10.05 22.97
CA HIS A 156 2.86 9.59 22.40
C HIS A 156 3.36 8.25 22.99
N ALA A 157 2.88 7.85 24.17
CA ALA A 157 3.26 6.60 24.82
C ALA A 157 2.48 5.36 24.34
N ASP A 158 1.42 5.54 23.55
CA ASP A 158 0.40 4.52 23.30
C ASP A 158 0.68 3.60 22.10
N GLY A 159 1.17 4.12 20.98
CA GLY A 159 1.38 3.39 19.71
C GLY A 159 0.20 3.47 18.68
N ALA A 160 0.23 2.68 17.58
CA ALA A 160 -0.88 2.38 16.62
C ALA A 160 -2.11 1.61 17.10
N GLY A 161 -3.24 2.31 17.19
CA GLY A 161 -4.57 1.68 17.06
C GLY A 161 -5.08 1.63 15.63
N VAL A 162 -5.93 0.65 15.34
CA VAL A 162 -6.83 0.70 14.18
C VAL A 162 -8.22 1.03 14.70
N THR A 163 -8.89 1.99 14.04
CA THR A 163 -10.31 2.26 14.22
C THR A 163 -10.99 1.95 12.90
N VAL A 164 -12.06 1.16 12.94
CA VAL A 164 -12.95 0.93 11.80
C VAL A 164 -14.31 1.49 12.16
N GLU A 165 -14.85 2.33 11.29
CA GLU A 165 -16.20 2.89 11.41
C GLU A 165 -17.03 2.41 10.24
N VAL A 166 -18.29 2.05 10.50
CA VAL A 166 -19.28 1.66 9.50
C VAL A 166 -20.60 2.34 9.83
N ASP A 167 -21.19 2.99 8.83
CA ASP A 167 -22.53 3.55 8.95
C ASP A 167 -23.56 2.44 8.71
N VAL A 168 -24.51 2.30 9.65
CA VAL A 168 -25.63 1.37 9.54
C VAL A 168 -26.92 2.19 9.43
N ASP A 169 -27.63 2.03 8.32
CA ASP A 169 -28.94 2.69 8.10
C ASP A 169 -30.05 1.96 8.88
N ALA A 170 -30.00 2.07 10.21
CA ALA A 170 -30.97 1.49 11.12
C ALA A 170 -31.08 2.35 12.40
N PRO A 171 -32.26 2.39 13.05
CA PRO A 171 -32.40 3.10 14.31
C PRO A 171 -31.67 2.35 15.45
N PRO A 172 -31.16 3.05 16.49
CA PRO A 172 -30.42 2.43 17.57
C PRO A 172 -31.13 1.26 18.24
N GLU A 173 -32.46 1.31 18.42
CA GLU A 173 -33.22 0.22 19.01
C GLU A 173 -33.17 -1.09 18.21
N ALA A 174 -32.96 -1.00 16.89
CA ALA A 174 -32.82 -2.18 16.04
C ALA A 174 -31.41 -2.78 16.12
N VAL A 175 -30.40 -1.96 16.43
CA VAL A 175 -28.99 -2.37 16.48
C VAL A 175 -28.58 -2.83 17.87
N TRP A 176 -29.15 -2.24 18.93
CA TRP A 176 -28.78 -2.48 20.32
C TRP A 176 -28.77 -3.97 20.74
N PRO A 177 -29.75 -4.82 20.36
CA PRO A 177 -29.71 -6.24 20.71
C PRO A 177 -28.47 -6.97 20.17
N PHE A 178 -27.93 -6.52 19.04
CA PHE A 178 -26.74 -7.10 18.42
C PHE A 178 -25.45 -6.61 19.10
N ILE A 179 -25.39 -5.32 19.46
CA ILE A 179 -24.25 -4.75 20.19
C ILE A 179 -24.16 -5.35 21.60
N ASN A 180 -25.29 -5.58 22.25
CA ASN A 180 -25.36 -6.09 23.62
C ASN A 180 -25.15 -7.62 23.71
N ASP A 181 -25.13 -8.33 22.58
CA ASP A 181 -24.85 -9.77 22.54
C ASP A 181 -23.35 -10.02 22.50
N ILE A 182 -22.77 -10.31 23.67
CA ILE A 182 -21.34 -10.64 23.82
C ILE A 182 -20.89 -11.88 23.04
N ASN A 183 -21.81 -12.70 22.54
CA ASN A 183 -21.51 -13.88 21.73
C ASN A 183 -21.67 -13.63 20.23
N LEU A 184 -22.26 -12.51 19.80
CA LEU A 184 -22.44 -12.21 18.38
C LEU A 184 -21.13 -12.30 17.56
N PRO A 185 -19.97 -11.79 18.03
CA PRO A 185 -18.73 -11.89 17.25
C PRO A 185 -18.28 -13.33 17.00
N ALA A 186 -18.68 -14.29 17.85
CA ALA A 186 -18.30 -15.70 17.69
C ALA A 186 -18.97 -16.36 16.47
N HIS A 187 -20.03 -15.74 15.92
CA HIS A 187 -20.65 -16.21 14.68
C HIS A 187 -19.84 -15.87 13.43
N PHE A 188 -18.90 -14.93 13.54
CA PHE A 188 -18.16 -14.38 12.40
C PHE A 188 -16.64 -14.50 12.55
N SER A 189 -16.16 -15.01 13.68
CA SER A 189 -14.73 -15.14 14.00
C SER A 189 -14.35 -16.60 14.15
N ASP A 190 -13.24 -17.00 13.50
CA ASP A 190 -12.62 -18.31 13.74
C ASP A 190 -11.78 -18.31 15.03
N GLU A 191 -11.45 -17.13 15.57
CA GLU A 191 -10.60 -16.97 16.76
C GLU A 191 -11.43 -16.92 18.05
N PHE A 192 -12.46 -16.08 18.10
CA PHE A 192 -13.29 -15.91 19.28
C PHE A 192 -14.37 -16.99 19.36
N GLN A 193 -14.34 -17.82 20.42
CA GLN A 193 -15.21 -18.99 20.58
C GLN A 193 -16.48 -18.70 21.40
N GLY A 194 -16.60 -17.49 21.94
CA GLY A 194 -17.72 -17.05 22.76
C GLY A 194 -17.31 -16.56 24.14
N ALA A 195 -18.28 -16.02 24.86
CA ALA A 195 -18.10 -15.42 26.17
C ALA A 195 -19.24 -15.73 27.14
N GLU A 196 -18.91 -15.75 28.42
CA GLU A 196 -19.84 -15.99 29.53
C GLU A 196 -19.74 -14.86 30.55
N TRP A 197 -20.89 -14.32 30.95
CA TRP A 197 -20.94 -13.28 31.97
C TRP A 197 -20.45 -13.79 33.32
N ILE A 198 -19.53 -13.06 33.94
CA ILE A 198 -19.14 -13.27 35.34
C ILE A 198 -20.00 -12.40 36.23
N SER A 199 -20.26 -11.16 35.78
CA SER A 199 -21.16 -10.23 36.44
C SER A 199 -22.63 -10.58 36.21
N THR A 200 -23.50 -10.11 37.10
CA THR A 200 -24.92 -10.45 37.10
C THR A 200 -25.72 -9.74 36.01
N GLU A 201 -25.32 -8.51 35.67
CA GLU A 201 -26.00 -7.68 34.67
C GLU A 201 -24.98 -6.89 33.83
N PRO A 202 -25.27 -6.61 32.54
CA PRO A 202 -24.46 -5.73 31.71
C PRO A 202 -24.54 -4.27 32.21
N ALA A 203 -23.40 -3.73 32.64
CA ALA A 203 -23.26 -2.34 33.06
C ALA A 203 -21.78 -1.93 32.94
N VAL A 204 -21.49 -0.63 32.98
CA VAL A 204 -20.09 -0.16 33.06
C VAL A 204 -19.40 -0.79 34.28
N GLY A 205 -18.25 -1.42 34.05
CA GLY A 205 -17.48 -2.18 35.03
C GLY A 205 -17.88 -3.67 35.14
N ALA A 206 -18.95 -4.11 34.48
CA ALA A 206 -19.32 -5.52 34.42
C ALA A 206 -18.26 -6.34 33.69
N THR A 207 -18.07 -7.59 34.10
CA THR A 207 -17.04 -8.49 33.59
C THR A 207 -17.63 -9.74 32.94
N PHE A 208 -16.96 -10.21 31.90
CA PHE A 208 -17.25 -11.49 31.24
C PHE A 208 -15.95 -12.21 30.86
N LEU A 209 -16.00 -13.53 30.81
CA LEU A 209 -14.88 -14.39 30.42
C LEU A 209 -15.01 -14.73 28.93
N GLY A 210 -14.13 -14.17 28.10
CA GLY A 210 -14.01 -14.52 26.69
C GLY A 210 -13.08 -15.70 26.47
N ARG A 211 -13.47 -16.63 25.60
CA ARG A 211 -12.68 -17.81 25.22
C ARG A 211 -12.24 -17.66 23.77
N ASN A 212 -10.95 -17.85 23.52
CA ASN A 212 -10.35 -17.67 22.20
C ASN A 212 -9.47 -18.87 21.84
N ARG A 213 -9.32 -19.09 20.54
CA ARG A 213 -8.49 -20.16 19.97
C ARG A 213 -7.75 -19.65 18.75
N ASN A 214 -6.46 -19.95 18.65
CA ASN A 214 -5.67 -19.66 17.47
C ASN A 214 -4.71 -20.81 17.17
N GLU A 215 -4.48 -21.13 15.89
CA GLU A 215 -3.60 -22.24 15.49
C GLU A 215 -2.16 -22.11 16.02
N ARG A 216 -1.69 -20.87 16.25
CA ARG A 216 -0.33 -20.60 16.75
C ARG A 216 -0.24 -20.50 18.27
N MET A 217 -1.25 -19.91 18.92
CA MET A 217 -1.22 -19.64 20.38
C MET A 217 -1.98 -20.67 21.21
N GLY A 218 -2.77 -21.56 20.58
CA GLY A 218 -3.63 -22.50 21.28
C GLY A 218 -4.91 -21.83 21.80
N ASP A 219 -5.49 -22.41 22.84
CA ASP A 219 -6.70 -21.92 23.50
C ASP A 219 -6.33 -21.05 24.71
N TRP A 220 -7.00 -19.91 24.89
CA TRP A 220 -6.84 -19.06 26.07
C TRP A 220 -8.15 -18.38 26.48
N GLU A 221 -8.21 -17.96 27.74
CA GLU A 221 -9.32 -17.22 28.31
C GLU A 221 -8.87 -15.83 28.77
N VAL A 222 -9.73 -14.83 28.59
CA VAL A 222 -9.48 -13.44 28.97
C VAL A 222 -10.69 -12.89 29.71
N VAL A 223 -10.46 -12.26 30.85
CA VAL A 223 -11.49 -11.50 31.54
C VAL A 223 -11.56 -10.11 30.92
N CYS A 224 -12.68 -9.80 30.30
CA CYS A 224 -12.99 -8.49 29.73
C CYS A 224 -13.89 -7.70 30.67
N HIS A 225 -13.86 -6.38 30.56
CA HIS A 225 -14.73 -5.47 31.29
C HIS A 225 -15.44 -4.51 30.35
N VAL A 226 -16.69 -4.18 30.66
CA VAL A 226 -17.49 -3.20 29.93
C VAL A 226 -17.05 -1.80 30.33
N VAL A 227 -16.57 -1.01 29.38
CA VAL A 227 -16.09 0.37 29.64
C VAL A 227 -17.17 1.43 29.39
N GLU A 228 -18.15 1.12 28.54
CA GLU A 228 -19.26 2.01 28.20
C GLU A 228 -20.52 1.16 27.97
N HIS A 229 -21.66 1.62 28.48
CA HIS A 229 -22.94 0.94 28.32
C HIS A 229 -24.08 1.96 28.45
N GLU A 230 -24.53 2.49 27.32
CA GLU A 230 -25.64 3.43 27.23
C GLU A 230 -26.66 2.94 26.19
N GLU A 231 -27.86 2.63 26.67
CA GLU A 231 -28.92 2.05 25.86
C GLU A 231 -29.45 3.05 24.82
N ASN A 232 -29.55 2.61 23.56
CA ASN A 232 -30.17 3.33 22.44
C ASN A 232 -29.60 4.73 22.14
N ARG A 233 -28.32 4.98 22.42
CA ARG A 233 -27.71 6.29 22.15
C ARG A 233 -27.37 6.46 20.66
N SER A 234 -27.93 7.51 20.05
CA SER A 234 -27.52 8.02 18.73
C SER A 234 -26.41 9.06 18.89
N SER A 235 -25.15 8.66 18.85
CA SER A 235 -24.01 9.59 18.79
C SER A 235 -23.46 9.68 17.37
N PRO A 236 -23.04 10.87 16.89
CA PRO A 236 -22.18 10.97 15.73
C PRO A 236 -20.76 10.54 16.15
N GLY A 237 -20.47 9.25 16.02
CA GLY A 237 -19.21 8.64 16.41
C GLY A 237 -19.15 8.27 17.90
N THR A 238 -19.33 7.00 18.23
CA THR A 238 -18.88 6.45 19.51
C THR A 238 -18.36 5.04 19.30
N ARG A 239 -17.23 4.79 19.95
CA ARG A 239 -16.34 3.65 19.82
C ARG A 239 -16.85 2.54 20.73
N SER A 240 -17.20 1.39 20.17
CA SER A 240 -17.55 0.20 20.95
C SER A 240 -16.50 -0.88 20.68
N THR A 241 -15.35 -0.77 21.35
CA THR A 241 -14.35 -1.83 21.34
C THR A 241 -14.40 -2.55 22.69
N PRO A 242 -14.58 -3.87 22.75
CA PRO A 242 -14.27 -4.62 23.96
C PRO A 242 -12.75 -4.66 24.09
N THR A 243 -12.19 -3.72 24.85
CA THR A 243 -10.74 -3.70 25.03
C THR A 243 -10.33 -4.56 26.20
N SER A 244 -9.55 -5.60 25.90
CA SER A 244 -8.85 -6.40 26.89
C SER A 244 -7.62 -5.65 27.37
N GLN A 245 -7.67 -5.03 28.55
CA GLN A 245 -6.44 -4.65 29.26
C GLN A 245 -5.89 -5.86 30.02
N GLN A 246 -4.74 -6.38 29.58
CA GLN A 246 -3.98 -7.39 30.32
C GLN A 246 -3.24 -6.74 31.48
N HIS A 247 -3.69 -6.98 32.71
CA HIS A 247 -2.84 -6.76 33.88
C HIS A 247 -2.16 -8.08 34.27
N SER A 248 -0.88 -8.24 33.89
CA SER A 248 -0.01 -9.27 34.46
C SER A 248 0.35 -8.89 35.90
N GLY A 249 -0.52 -9.21 36.84
CA GLY A 249 -0.24 -9.14 38.27
C GLY A 249 0.66 -10.30 38.70
N GLY A 250 1.99 -10.09 38.66
CA GLY A 250 2.93 -10.98 39.32
C GLY A 250 2.84 -10.83 40.83
N SER A 251 2.25 -11.81 41.51
CA SER A 251 2.37 -12.00 42.96
C SER A 251 3.12 -13.30 43.24
N SER A 252 4.31 -13.13 43.84
CA SER A 252 5.16 -14.08 44.57
C SER A 252 5.75 -15.29 43.83
#